data_AF-A0A7Z9IMM8-F1
#
_entry.id   AF-A0A7Z9IMM8-F1
#
_cell.length_a   1.000
_cell.length_b   1.000
_cell.length_c   1.000
_cell.angle_alpha   90.00
_cell.angle_beta   90.00
_cell.angle_gamma   90.00
#
_symmetry.space_group_name_H-M   'P 1'
#
loop_
_entity.id
_entity.type
_entity.pdbx_description
1 polymer ?
#
loop_
_entity_poly.entity_id
_entity_poly.type
_entity_poly.pdbx_seq_one_letter_code
_entity_poly.pdbx_strand_id
1 'polypeptide(L)'
;MDNVAARAEGYGMPGIEIDGCDIVAVYETTVEAVARARAGLGPTLIEANVERHLPHTSDDDDSIYRSPQEIEEAKKRDPLRILREQLMELKILDLKEDKYIHESAKELVNKATEEAENAPYPETTDFFKHVYAE
;
A
#
# COMPACT_ATOMS: atom_id res chain seq x y z
N MET A 1 15.63 -20.32 5.92
CA MET A 1 14.78 -19.72 4.87
C MET A 1 14.46 -18.36 5.40
N ASP A 2 15.22 -17.38 4.94
CA ASP A 2 15.58 -16.23 5.78
C ASP A 2 14.67 -15.02 5.51
N ASN A 3 13.83 -15.12 4.47
CA ASN A 3 12.85 -14.11 4.07
C ASN A 3 11.70 -14.77 3.26
N VAL A 4 10.63 -14.02 2.98
CA VAL A 4 9.48 -14.53 2.19
C VAL A 4 9.87 -14.77 0.74
N ALA A 5 10.73 -13.92 0.15
CA ALA A 5 11.20 -14.04 -1.22
C ALA A 5 11.83 -15.41 -1.53
N ALA A 6 12.60 -15.98 -0.59
CA ALA A 6 13.21 -17.30 -0.74
C ALA A 6 12.18 -18.42 -0.98
N ARG A 7 10.91 -18.24 -0.54
CA ARG A 7 9.84 -19.23 -0.79
C ARG A 7 9.53 -19.43 -2.26
N ALA A 8 9.87 -18.47 -3.11
CA ALA A 8 9.68 -18.54 -4.55
C ALA A 8 10.35 -19.76 -5.20
N GLU A 9 11.51 -20.18 -4.68
CA GLU A 9 12.24 -21.34 -5.17
C GLU A 9 11.40 -22.62 -5.10
N GLY A 10 10.62 -22.80 -4.01
CA GLY A 10 9.73 -23.94 -3.85
C GLY A 10 8.61 -24.02 -4.89
N TYR A 11 8.32 -22.92 -5.58
CA TYR A 11 7.34 -22.82 -6.66
C TYR A 11 7.97 -22.72 -8.05
N GLY A 12 9.30 -22.79 -8.16
CA GLY A 12 10.01 -22.67 -9.44
C GLY A 12 9.87 -21.30 -10.09
N MET A 13 9.72 -20.23 -9.29
CA MET A 13 9.60 -18.85 -9.76
C MET A 13 10.67 -17.95 -9.13
N PRO A 14 11.02 -16.80 -9.75
CA PRO A 14 11.90 -15.82 -9.12
C PRO A 14 11.26 -15.21 -7.86
N GLY A 15 12.08 -15.01 -6.83
CA GLY A 15 11.76 -14.28 -5.61
C GLY A 15 12.68 -13.08 -5.47
N ILE A 16 12.12 -11.90 -5.18
CA ILE A 16 12.86 -10.64 -5.05
C ILE A 16 12.46 -9.99 -3.74
N GLU A 17 13.44 -9.67 -2.90
CA GLU A 17 13.26 -8.86 -1.70
C GLU A 17 13.67 -7.42 -2.00
N ILE A 18 12.84 -6.45 -1.61
CA ILE A 18 13.08 -5.02 -1.80
C ILE A 18 12.71 -4.23 -0.54
N ASP A 19 13.25 -3.02 -0.44
CA ASP A 19 12.73 -2.02 0.50
C ASP A 19 11.37 -1.51 0.00
N GLY A 20 10.29 -1.83 0.71
CA GLY A 20 8.94 -1.41 0.37
C GLY A 20 8.68 0.08 0.64
N CYS A 21 9.58 0.75 1.38
CA CYS A 21 9.54 2.19 1.59
C CYS A 21 10.24 2.98 0.47
N ASP A 22 10.96 2.31 -0.43
CA ASP A 22 11.51 2.91 -1.65
C ASP A 22 10.50 2.74 -2.81
N ILE A 23 9.73 3.79 -3.06
CA ILE A 23 8.67 3.78 -4.09
C ILE A 23 9.26 3.53 -5.49
N VAL A 24 10.48 3.99 -5.77
CA VAL A 24 11.12 3.76 -7.07
C VAL A 24 11.49 2.29 -7.21
N ALA A 25 12.12 1.69 -6.19
CA ALA A 25 12.44 0.26 -6.20
C ALA A 25 11.18 -0.62 -6.34
N VAL A 26 10.09 -0.27 -5.64
CA VAL A 26 8.79 -0.95 -5.76
C VAL A 26 8.25 -0.85 -7.18
N TYR A 27 8.26 0.34 -7.76
CA TYR A 27 7.77 0.57 -9.12
C TYR A 27 8.57 -0.23 -10.15
N GLU A 28 9.90 -0.09 -10.17
CA GLU A 28 10.78 -0.74 -11.14
C GLU A 28 10.67 -2.26 -11.06
N THR A 29 10.74 -2.82 -9.85
CA THR A 29 10.63 -4.27 -9.63
C THR A 29 9.28 -4.81 -10.09
N THR A 30 8.20 -4.06 -9.81
CA THR A 30 6.85 -4.46 -10.22
C THR A 30 6.68 -4.39 -11.73
N VAL A 31 7.20 -3.34 -12.38
CA VAL A 31 7.16 -3.20 -13.85
C VAL A 31 7.87 -4.37 -14.53
N GLU A 32 9.06 -4.74 -14.04
CA GLU A 32 9.81 -5.88 -14.59
C GLU A 32 9.05 -7.20 -14.38
N ALA A 33 8.53 -7.45 -13.18
CA ALA A 33 7.76 -8.66 -12.87
C ALA A 33 6.50 -8.77 -13.74
N VAL A 34 5.78 -7.66 -13.96
CA VAL A 34 4.62 -7.61 -14.84
C VAL A 34 5.02 -7.85 -16.30
N ALA A 35 6.12 -7.26 -16.77
CA ALA A 35 6.61 -7.49 -18.12
C ALA A 35 6.97 -8.96 -18.35
N ARG A 36 7.66 -9.59 -17.39
CA ARG A 36 7.98 -11.03 -17.39
C ARG A 36 6.70 -11.88 -17.50
N ALA A 37 5.72 -11.62 -16.64
CA ALA A 37 4.46 -12.35 -16.64
C ALA A 37 3.72 -12.21 -17.97
N ARG A 38 3.64 -10.99 -18.52
CA ARG A 38 2.99 -10.72 -19.83
C ARG A 38 3.73 -11.37 -21.01
N ALA A 39 5.05 -11.53 -20.91
CA ALA A 39 5.85 -12.24 -21.90
C ALA A 39 5.71 -13.77 -21.81
N GLY A 40 4.88 -14.30 -20.89
CA GLY A 40 4.67 -15.73 -20.72
C GLY A 40 5.82 -16.43 -19.98
N LEU A 41 6.71 -15.68 -19.33
CA LEU A 41 7.86 -16.22 -18.60
C LEU A 41 7.53 -16.66 -17.16
N GLY A 42 6.24 -16.65 -16.81
CA GLY A 42 5.74 -17.08 -15.51
C GLY A 42 5.71 -15.96 -14.45
N PRO A 43 5.27 -16.29 -13.23
CA PRO A 43 5.11 -15.34 -12.12
C PRO A 43 6.44 -14.94 -11.48
N THR A 44 6.37 -13.95 -10.59
CA THR A 44 7.45 -13.50 -9.69
C THR A 44 6.84 -13.28 -8.30
N LEU A 45 7.55 -13.66 -7.24
CA LEU A 45 7.23 -13.28 -5.86
C LEU A 45 8.07 -12.06 -5.47
N ILE A 46 7.41 -10.98 -5.03
CA ILE A 46 8.07 -9.78 -4.52
C ILE A 46 7.75 -9.65 -3.03
N GLU A 47 8.78 -9.59 -2.20
CA GLU A 47 8.70 -9.21 -0.79
C GLU A 47 9.10 -7.75 -0.65
N ALA A 48 8.10 -6.88 -0.47
CA ALA A 48 8.32 -5.47 -0.21
C ALA A 48 8.25 -5.22 1.31
N ASN A 49 9.40 -4.99 1.93
CA ASN A 49 9.49 -4.81 3.38
C ASN A 49 8.92 -3.43 3.79
N VAL A 50 7.88 -3.43 4.61
CA VAL A 50 7.23 -2.21 5.15
C VAL A 50 6.90 -2.39 6.62
N GLU A 51 6.69 -1.27 7.31
CA GLU A 51 6.28 -1.24 8.71
C GLU A 51 4.82 -0.79 8.84
N ARG A 52 4.08 -1.44 9.75
CA ARG A 52 2.72 -1.02 10.08
C ARG A 52 2.78 0.09 11.13
N HIS A 53 2.37 1.31 10.80
CA HIS A 53 2.51 2.46 11.71
C HIS A 53 1.42 2.55 12.79
N LEU A 54 0.25 1.98 12.52
CA LEU A 54 -0.92 2.01 13.39
C LEU A 54 -1.20 0.61 13.98
N PRO A 55 -2.11 0.48 14.95
CA PRO A 55 -2.58 -0.81 15.43
C PRO A 55 -3.13 -1.70 14.31
N HIS A 56 -3.32 -2.99 14.60
CA HIS A 56 -3.78 -3.96 13.61
C HIS A 56 -5.14 -3.56 13.03
N THR A 57 -6.02 -3.10 13.92
CA THR A 57 -7.39 -2.69 13.65
C THR A 57 -7.80 -1.64 14.68
N SER A 58 -9.03 -1.11 14.57
CA SER A 58 -9.61 -0.22 15.59
C SER A 58 -9.82 -0.90 16.95
N ASP A 59 -9.88 -2.22 16.99
CA ASP A 59 -10.14 -3.01 18.20
C ASP A 59 -8.85 -3.59 18.81
N ASP A 60 -7.69 -3.18 18.29
CA ASP A 60 -6.37 -3.64 18.71
C ASP A 60 -5.62 -2.56 19.50
N ASP A 61 -4.85 -2.99 20.50
CA ASP A 61 -3.91 -2.15 21.25
C ASP A 61 -2.50 -2.70 21.02
N ASP A 62 -1.76 -2.08 20.10
CA ASP A 62 -0.41 -2.54 19.76
C ASP A 62 0.65 -2.16 20.80
N SER A 63 0.33 -1.28 21.75
CA SER A 63 1.27 -0.90 22.82
C SER A 63 1.60 -2.05 23.78
N ILE A 64 0.78 -3.10 23.80
CA ILE A 64 1.01 -4.29 24.64
C ILE A 64 2.08 -5.22 24.05
N TYR A 65 2.37 -5.12 22.74
CA TYR A 65 3.29 -6.02 22.03
C TYR A 65 4.32 -5.31 21.15
N ARG A 66 4.25 -3.98 21.00
CA ARG A 66 5.24 -3.16 20.28
C ARG A 66 5.75 -2.03 21.15
N SER A 67 7.02 -1.70 20.97
CA SER A 67 7.61 -0.57 21.67
C SER A 67 7.28 0.75 20.95
N PRO A 68 7.05 1.85 21.67
CA PRO A 68 6.91 3.17 21.05
C PRO A 68 8.15 3.56 20.22
N GLN A 69 9.34 3.11 20.63
CA GLN A 69 10.59 3.38 19.92
C GLN A 69 10.60 2.73 18.53
N GLU A 70 10.14 1.48 18.41
CA GLU A 70 10.02 0.78 17.12
C GLU A 70 9.12 1.56 16.15
N ILE A 71 7.97 2.04 16.64
CA ILE A 71 7.03 2.84 15.84
C ILE A 71 7.65 4.17 15.40
N GLU A 72 8.38 4.85 16.29
CA GLU A 72 9.04 6.11 15.96
C GLU A 72 10.18 5.92 14.94
N GLU A 73 10.95 4.84 15.02
CA GLU A 73 11.95 4.51 14.00
C GLU A 73 11.28 4.15 12.65
N ALA A 74 10.18 3.40 12.68
CA ALA A 74 9.41 3.08 11.47
C ALA A 74 8.89 4.33 10.76
N LYS A 75 8.36 5.32 11.49
CA LYS A 75 7.88 6.59 10.92
C LYS A 75 8.98 7.39 10.22
N LYS A 76 10.25 7.24 10.59
CA LYS A 76 11.35 7.88 9.85
C LYS A 76 11.49 7.30 8.45
N ARG A 77 11.01 6.08 8.22
CA ARG A 77 10.98 5.42 6.92
C ARG A 77 9.65 5.61 6.18
N ASP A 78 8.84 6.60 6.56
CA ASP A 78 7.61 6.92 5.84
C ASP A 78 7.90 7.23 4.35
N PRO A 79 7.41 6.38 3.42
CA PRO A 79 7.70 6.53 1.99
C PRO A 79 7.12 7.81 1.40
N LEU A 80 5.99 8.31 1.94
CA LEU A 80 5.39 9.55 1.46
C LEU A 80 6.27 10.75 1.81
N ARG A 81 6.83 10.76 3.02
CA ARG A 81 7.75 11.81 3.47
C ARG A 81 9.04 11.79 2.65
N ILE A 82 9.64 10.60 2.48
CA ILE A 82 10.88 10.43 1.73
C ILE A 82 10.70 10.86 0.28
N LEU A 83 9.66 10.38 -0.40
CA LEU A 83 9.40 10.73 -1.79
C LEU A 83 9.11 12.23 -1.96
N ARG A 84 8.32 12.82 -1.05
CA ARG A 84 8.05 14.26 -1.07
C ARG A 84 9.34 15.08 -1.00
N GLU A 85 10.24 14.74 -0.07
CA GLU A 85 11.54 15.41 0.08
C GLU A 85 12.39 15.27 -1.18
N GLN A 86 12.47 14.05 -1.74
CA GLN A 86 13.21 13.78 -2.99
C GLN A 86 12.66 14.59 -4.18
N LEU A 87 11.33 14.62 -4.36
CA LEU A 87 10.71 15.36 -5.46
C LEU A 87 10.90 16.87 -5.32
N MET A 88 10.90 17.40 -4.10
CA MET A 88 11.19 18.80 -3.83
C MET A 88 12.66 19.14 -4.13
N GLU A 89 13.60 18.29 -3.73
CA GLU A 89 15.02 18.46 -4.04
C GLU A 89 15.28 18.45 -5.55
N LEU A 90 14.61 17.55 -6.28
CA LEU A 90 14.64 17.46 -7.74
C LEU A 90 13.87 18.59 -8.45
N LYS A 91 13.17 19.46 -7.70
CA LYS A 91 12.31 20.54 -8.23
C LYS A 91 11.21 20.04 -9.16
N ILE A 92 10.77 18.79 -8.97
CA ILE A 92 9.63 18.19 -9.64
C ILE A 92 8.34 18.54 -8.92
N LEU A 93 8.42 18.71 -7.59
CA LEU A 93 7.31 19.11 -6.73
C LEU A 93 7.63 20.46 -6.07
N ASP A 94 6.72 21.42 -6.14
CA ASP A 94 6.80 22.65 -5.34
C ASP A 94 5.79 22.67 -4.17
N LEU A 95 5.93 23.65 -3.26
CA LEU A 95 5.05 23.77 -2.08
C LEU A 95 3.58 24.04 -2.43
N LYS A 96 3.31 24.67 -3.58
CA LYS A 96 1.95 24.98 -4.03
C LYS A 96 1.29 23.71 -4.56
N GLU A 97 2.02 22.92 -5.35
CA GLU A 97 1.57 21.62 -5.86
C GLU A 97 1.38 20.61 -4.74
N ASP A 98 2.33 20.51 -3.81
CA ASP A 98 2.24 19.67 -2.62
C ASP A 98 0.96 19.96 -1.82
N LYS A 99 0.72 21.24 -1.52
CA LYS A 99 -0.49 21.68 -0.84
C LYS A 99 -1.75 21.33 -1.64
N TYR A 100 -1.75 21.55 -2.95
CA TYR A 100 -2.88 21.24 -3.81
C TYR A 100 -3.20 19.73 -3.84
N ILE A 101 -2.18 18.87 -3.90
CA ILE A 101 -2.35 17.40 -3.84
C ILE A 101 -2.99 17.00 -2.52
N HIS A 102 -2.52 17.53 -1.39
CA HIS A 102 -3.10 17.24 -0.08
C HIS A 102 -4.56 17.73 0.05
N GLU A 103 -4.86 18.95 -0.40
CA GLU A 103 -6.21 19.51 -0.34
C GLU A 103 -7.18 18.76 -1.26
N SER A 104 -6.77 18.43 -2.49
CA SER A 104 -7.59 17.68 -3.44
C SER A 104 -7.84 16.24 -2.99
N ALA A 105 -6.84 15.56 -2.43
CA ALA A 105 -7.02 14.23 -1.85
C ALA A 105 -8.03 14.25 -0.69
N LYS A 106 -7.94 15.27 0.18
CA LYS A 106 -8.88 15.45 1.30
C LYS A 106 -10.30 15.72 0.80
N GLU A 107 -10.46 16.59 -0.19
CA GLU A 107 -11.76 16.90 -0.78
C GLU A 107 -12.39 15.66 -1.43
N LEU A 108 -11.59 14.88 -2.18
CA LEU A 108 -12.02 13.64 -2.81
C LEU A 108 -12.53 12.62 -1.77
N VAL A 109 -11.78 12.41 -0.69
CA VAL A 109 -12.16 11.49 0.39
C VAL A 109 -13.42 11.97 1.08
N ASN A 110 -13.52 13.26 1.43
CA ASN A 110 -14.70 13.82 2.09
C ASN A 110 -15.96 13.66 1.24
N LYS A 111 -15.85 13.94 -0.07
CA LYS A 111 -16.97 13.77 -1.00
C LYS A 111 -17.40 12.32 -1.11
N ALA A 112 -16.44 11.39 -1.23
CA ALA A 112 -16.75 9.95 -1.27
C ALA A 112 -17.43 9.46 0.02
N THR A 113 -17.00 9.99 1.18
CA THR A 113 -17.65 9.70 2.47
C THR A 113 -19.07 10.23 2.50
N GLU A 114 -19.32 11.48 2.10
CA GLU A 114 -20.66 12.06 2.05
C GLU A 114 -21.58 11.30 1.10
N GLU A 115 -21.09 10.87 -0.07
CA GLU A 115 -21.84 10.04 -1.00
C GLU A 115 -22.19 8.68 -0.39
N ALA A 116 -21.26 8.04 0.32
CA ALA A 116 -21.47 6.76 0.99
C ALA A 116 -22.46 6.86 2.17
N GLU A 117 -22.37 7.92 2.98
CA GLU A 117 -23.26 8.16 4.13
C GLU A 117 -24.69 8.50 3.70
N ASN A 118 -24.85 9.16 2.55
CA ASN A 118 -26.16 9.49 1.98
C ASN A 118 -26.76 8.35 1.14
N ALA A 119 -26.00 7.29 0.85
CA ALA A 119 -26.51 6.15 0.12
C ALA A 119 -27.60 5.44 0.95
N PRO A 120 -28.70 5.00 0.32
CA PRO A 120 -29.72 4.24 1.04
C PRO A 120 -29.14 2.93 1.56
N TYR A 121 -29.61 2.49 2.71
CA TYR A 121 -29.34 1.13 3.19
C TYR A 121 -29.85 0.09 2.18
N PRO A 122 -29.19 -1.07 2.09
CA PRO A 122 -29.71 -2.16 1.28
C PRO A 122 -31.07 -2.62 1.81
N GLU A 123 -31.93 -3.06 0.90
CA GLU A 123 -33.21 -3.63 1.28
C GLU A 123 -33.00 -5.02 1.87
N THR A 124 -33.89 -5.45 2.77
CA THR A 124 -33.79 -6.81 3.37
C THR A 124 -33.80 -7.92 2.31
N THR A 125 -34.45 -7.69 1.17
CA THR A 125 -34.46 -8.62 0.02
C THR A 125 -33.10 -8.75 -0.66
N ASP A 126 -32.22 -7.75 -0.52
CA ASP A 126 -30.87 -7.79 -1.09
C ASP A 126 -30.00 -8.86 -0.44
N PHE A 127 -30.36 -9.33 0.76
CA PHE A 127 -29.70 -10.43 1.46
C PHE A 127 -29.57 -11.70 0.60
N PHE A 128 -30.52 -11.95 -0.29
CA PHE A 128 -30.53 -13.16 -1.14
C PHE A 128 -29.81 -12.97 -2.48
N LYS A 129 -29.45 -11.73 -2.84
CA LYS A 129 -28.75 -11.46 -4.10
C LYS A 129 -27.34 -12.05 -4.06
N HIS A 130 -26.84 -12.46 -5.23
CA HIS A 130 -25.47 -12.96 -5.44
C HIS A 130 -25.12 -14.29 -4.72
N VAL A 131 -26.08 -14.96 -4.08
CA VAL A 131 -25.89 -16.33 -3.57
C VAL A 131 -25.76 -17.33 -4.73
N TYR A 132 -26.61 -17.15 -5.74
CA TYR A 132 -26.54 -17.80 -7.04
C TYR A 132 -26.60 -16.73 -8.14
N ALA A 133 -26.37 -17.15 -9.39
CA ALA A 133 -26.48 -16.25 -10.54
C ALA A 133 -27.91 -15.75 -10.78
N GLU A 134 -28.91 -16.55 -10.38
CA GLU A 134 -30.34 -16.25 -10.36
C GLU A 134 -30.90 -16.45 -8.96
#